data_AF-A0A2W5TEJ6-F1
#
_entry.id   AF-A0A2W5TEJ6-F1
#
_cell.length_a   1.000
_cell.length_b   1.000
_cell.length_c   1.000
_cell.angle_alpha   90.00
_cell.angle_beta   90.00
_cell.angle_gamma   90.00
#
_symmetry.space_group_name_H-M   'P 1'
#
loop_
_entity.id
_entity.type
_entity.pdbx_description
1 polymer ?
#
loop_
_entity_poly.entity_id
_entity_poly.type
_entity_poly.pdbx_seq_one_letter_code
_entity_poly.pdbx_strand_id
1 'polypeptide(L)'
;MLMLAGCDEKKAEPPKPVVAEKPAPVSPVRPGDDVKHGEYLATIAACLECHTPRVPPTFNELDASKVMSGGVPFTGPWGTVHSANVSMVAAKYEPALLEAAIRGQLSYEFQMPPSSMR
;
A
#
# COMPACT_ATOMS: atom_id res chain seq x y z
N MET A 1 -37.65 2.31 -30.11
CA MET A 1 -36.73 3.24 -29.42
C MET A 1 -36.61 2.82 -27.96
N LEU A 2 -35.45 2.33 -27.52
CA LEU A 2 -35.23 1.82 -26.17
C LEU A 2 -34.45 2.87 -25.34
N MET A 3 -35.13 3.43 -24.34
CA MET A 3 -34.69 4.03 -23.07
C MET A 3 -33.25 4.58 -22.95
N LEU A 4 -33.13 5.90 -22.80
CA LEU A 4 -32.00 6.54 -22.11
C LEU A 4 -32.48 7.03 -20.73
N ALA A 5 -32.37 6.16 -19.72
CA ALA A 5 -32.43 6.61 -18.32
C ALA A 5 -31.02 7.09 -17.94
N GLY A 6 -30.89 8.40 -17.71
CA GLY A 6 -29.64 9.00 -17.24
C GLY A 6 -29.28 8.49 -15.85
N CYS A 7 -27.99 8.21 -15.64
CA CYS A 7 -27.45 8.01 -14.30
C CYS A 7 -27.43 9.38 -13.60
N ASP A 8 -28.27 9.54 -12.58
CA ASP A 8 -28.23 10.65 -11.64
C ASP A 8 -26.92 10.54 -10.83
N GLU A 9 -25.99 11.48 -11.06
CA GLU A 9 -24.79 11.70 -10.24
C GLU A 9 -25.22 12.16 -8.84
N LYS A 10 -25.73 11.22 -8.04
CA LYS A 10 -25.64 11.33 -6.59
C LYS A 10 -24.16 11.34 -6.27
N LYS A 11 -23.59 12.54 -6.11
CA LYS A 11 -22.27 12.77 -5.53
C LYS A 11 -22.19 11.92 -4.27
N ALA A 12 -21.56 10.75 -4.36
CA ALA A 12 -21.29 9.92 -3.21
C ALA A 12 -20.40 10.76 -2.31
N GLU A 13 -20.96 11.23 -1.19
CA GLU A 13 -20.15 11.85 -0.16
C GLU A 13 -19.09 10.80 0.21
N PRO A 14 -17.80 11.16 0.21
CA PRO A 14 -16.75 10.20 0.57
C PRO A 14 -17.16 9.61 1.93
N PRO A 15 -17.09 8.28 2.10
CA PRO A 15 -17.45 7.66 3.36
C PRO A 15 -16.65 8.39 4.44
N LYS A 16 -17.35 9.03 5.38
CA LYS A 16 -16.70 9.66 6.54
C LYS A 16 -15.71 8.65 7.09
N PRO A 17 -14.44 9.06 7.37
CA PRO A 17 -13.47 8.15 7.95
C PRO A 17 -14.15 7.48 9.11
N VAL A 18 -14.42 6.18 8.96
CA VAL A 18 -14.90 5.38 10.08
C VAL A 18 -13.74 5.49 11.03
N VAL A 19 -13.92 6.25 12.12
CA VAL A 19 -12.93 6.33 13.18
C VAL A 19 -12.81 4.89 13.62
N ALA A 20 -11.80 4.20 13.09
CA ALA A 20 -11.58 2.81 13.37
C ALA A 20 -11.41 2.76 14.88
N GLU A 21 -12.34 2.07 15.54
CA GLU A 21 -12.24 1.84 16.96
C GLU A 21 -10.82 1.34 17.22
N LYS A 22 -10.10 2.02 18.12
CA LYS A 22 -8.69 1.77 18.40
C LYS A 22 -8.53 0.25 18.51
N PRO A 23 -7.77 -0.41 17.62
CA PRO A 23 -7.64 -1.86 17.68
C PRO A 23 -7.20 -2.23 19.09
N ALA A 24 -7.82 -3.26 19.65
CA ALA A 24 -7.46 -3.77 20.98
C ALA A 24 -5.93 -3.92 21.04
N PRO A 25 -5.30 -3.59 22.19
CA PRO A 25 -3.86 -3.66 22.30
C PRO A 25 -3.42 -5.07 21.89
N VAL A 26 -2.72 -5.16 20.77
CA VAL A 26 -2.03 -6.38 20.38
C VAL A 26 -1.05 -6.66 21.51
N SER A 27 -1.13 -7.86 22.08
CA SER A 27 -0.18 -8.30 23.10
C SER A 27 1.23 -8.01 22.62
N PRO A 28 2.13 -7.45 23.45
CA PRO A 28 3.50 -7.22 23.04
C PRO A 28 4.09 -8.57 22.65
N VAL A 29 4.35 -8.73 21.35
CA VAL A 29 5.04 -9.87 20.82
C VAL A 29 6.46 -9.83 21.41
N ARG A 30 7.01 -11.00 21.72
CA ARG A 30 8.34 -11.07 22.33
C ARG A 30 9.37 -10.56 21.31
N PRO A 31 10.39 -9.79 21.73
CA PRO A 31 11.48 -9.40 20.86
C PRO A 31 12.11 -10.66 20.24
N GLY A 32 11.94 -10.86 18.93
CA GLY A 32 12.39 -12.03 18.18
C GLY A 32 11.27 -12.89 17.58
N ASP A 33 10.11 -13.01 18.24
CA ASP A 33 8.90 -13.56 17.62
C ASP A 33 8.38 -12.56 16.57
N ASP A 34 8.58 -11.26 16.80
CA ASP A 34 8.19 -10.16 15.92
C ASP A 34 8.82 -10.23 14.54
N VAL A 35 10.13 -10.51 14.45
CA VAL A 35 10.85 -10.45 13.17
C VAL A 35 10.44 -11.62 12.29
N LYS A 36 10.38 -12.84 12.83
CA LYS A 36 9.91 -14.03 12.09
C LYS A 36 8.44 -13.92 11.72
N HIS A 37 7.63 -13.35 12.60
CA HIS A 37 6.23 -13.09 12.30
C HIS A 37 6.09 -12.03 11.19
N GLY A 38 6.87 -10.96 11.24
CA GLY A 38 6.91 -9.94 10.19
C GLY A 38 7.34 -10.50 8.83
N GLU A 39 8.36 -11.35 8.81
CA GLU A 39 8.81 -12.06 7.59
C GLU A 39 7.70 -12.97 7.03
N TYR A 40 7.03 -13.72 7.91
CA TYR A 40 5.88 -14.54 7.52
C TYR A 40 4.77 -13.69 6.89
N LEU A 41 4.36 -12.60 7.56
CA LEU A 41 3.33 -11.68 7.07
C LEU A 41 3.72 -11.05 5.74
N ALA A 42 4.95 -10.55 5.61
CA ALA A 42 5.45 -9.96 4.36
C ALA A 42 5.41 -10.96 3.19
N THR A 43 5.67 -12.24 3.49
CA THR A 43 5.61 -13.32 2.49
C THR A 43 4.18 -13.62 2.08
N ILE A 44 3.27 -13.91 3.03
CA ILE A 44 1.90 -14.32 2.70
C ILE A 44 1.05 -13.19 2.12
N ALA A 45 1.37 -11.94 2.46
CA ALA A 45 0.72 -10.75 1.91
C ALA A 45 1.36 -10.27 0.60
N ALA A 46 2.37 -11.00 0.09
CA ALA A 46 3.09 -10.68 -1.15
C ALA A 46 3.72 -9.28 -1.18
N CYS A 47 4.13 -8.74 -0.02
CA CYS A 47 4.75 -7.41 0.05
C CYS A 47 6.01 -7.31 -0.81
N LEU A 48 6.78 -8.41 -0.89
CA LEU A 48 8.04 -8.46 -1.62
C LEU A 48 7.86 -8.24 -3.12
N GLU A 49 6.72 -8.61 -3.69
CA GLU A 49 6.45 -8.51 -5.14
C GLU A 49 6.45 -7.06 -5.65
N CYS A 50 5.96 -6.15 -4.81
CA CYS A 50 5.92 -4.73 -5.14
C CYS A 50 7.10 -3.95 -4.55
N HIS A 51 7.65 -4.40 -3.43
CA HIS A 51 8.69 -3.66 -2.70
C HIS A 51 10.10 -4.22 -2.87
N THR A 52 10.32 -5.23 -3.71
CA THR A 52 11.65 -5.74 -4.06
C THR A 52 11.85 -5.66 -5.58
N PRO A 53 12.92 -5.03 -6.08
CA PRO A 53 13.18 -5.00 -7.52
C PRO A 53 13.50 -6.40 -8.05
N ARG A 54 13.22 -6.60 -9.34
CA ARG A 54 13.48 -7.86 -10.05
C ARG A 54 14.81 -7.79 -10.79
N VAL A 55 15.51 -8.92 -10.89
CA VAL A 55 16.83 -9.01 -11.52
C VAL A 55 16.69 -8.88 -13.05
N PRO A 56 17.33 -7.87 -13.68
CA PRO A 56 17.37 -7.78 -15.14
C PRO A 56 18.20 -8.90 -15.77
N PRO A 57 17.99 -9.24 -17.06
CA PRO A 57 16.98 -8.69 -17.96
C PRO A 57 15.66 -9.46 -17.97
N THR A 58 15.61 -10.64 -17.34
CA THR A 58 14.45 -11.52 -17.40
C THR A 58 13.33 -11.07 -16.46
N PHE A 59 13.67 -10.36 -15.38
CA PHE A 59 12.76 -9.91 -14.34
C PHE A 59 11.93 -11.03 -13.70
N ASN A 60 12.32 -12.30 -13.87
CA ASN A 60 11.59 -13.44 -13.33
C ASN A 60 11.81 -13.64 -11.83
N GLU A 61 12.94 -13.17 -11.31
CA GLU A 61 13.33 -13.37 -9.92
C GLU A 61 13.46 -12.03 -9.18
N LEU A 62 13.11 -12.03 -7.89
CA LEU A 62 13.35 -10.90 -7.01
C LEU A 62 14.85 -10.81 -6.68
N ASP A 63 15.38 -9.59 -6.63
CA ASP A 63 16.76 -9.33 -6.24
C ASP A 63 16.89 -9.50 -4.72
N ALA A 64 17.39 -10.67 -4.30
CA ALA A 64 17.60 -11.01 -2.90
C ALA A 64 18.56 -10.04 -2.16
N SER A 65 19.40 -9.28 -2.90
CA SER A 65 20.27 -8.25 -2.29
C SER A 65 19.54 -6.95 -1.96
N LYS A 66 18.30 -6.78 -2.45
CA LYS A 66 17.50 -5.56 -2.35
C LYS A 66 16.10 -5.80 -1.78
N VAL A 67 15.94 -6.83 -0.97
CA VAL A 67 14.66 -7.16 -0.32
C VAL A 67 14.07 -5.93 0.35
N MET A 68 12.82 -5.61 0.00
CA MET A 68 12.03 -4.51 0.58
C MET A 68 12.63 -3.10 0.35
N SER A 69 13.59 -2.94 -0.56
CA SER A 69 14.21 -1.65 -0.87
C SER A 69 13.31 -0.67 -1.63
N GLY A 70 12.18 -1.13 -2.15
CA GLY A 70 11.30 -0.37 -3.03
C GLY A 70 11.95 -0.05 -4.39
N GLY A 71 11.48 1.03 -5.02
CA GLY A 71 11.99 1.51 -6.30
C GLY A 71 11.43 0.76 -7.52
N VAL A 72 10.39 -0.06 -7.34
CA VAL A 72 9.74 -0.77 -8.45
C VAL A 72 8.83 0.20 -9.20
N PRO A 73 9.01 0.40 -10.52
CA PRO A 73 8.21 1.35 -11.28
C PRO A 73 6.83 0.79 -11.62
N PHE A 74 5.79 1.60 -11.40
CA PHE A 74 4.42 1.37 -11.82
C PHE A 74 4.01 2.47 -12.80
N THR A 75 3.88 2.10 -14.06
CA THR A 75 3.52 3.04 -15.13
C THR A 75 2.02 2.96 -15.42
N GLY A 76 1.35 4.11 -15.40
CA GLY A 76 -0.05 4.24 -15.78
C GLY A 76 -0.35 5.59 -16.44
N PRO A 77 -1.63 5.90 -16.74
CA PRO A 77 -2.05 7.17 -17.33
C PRO A 77 -1.67 8.43 -16.51
N TRP A 78 -1.37 8.22 -15.24
CA TRP A 78 -0.89 9.20 -14.25
C TRP A 78 0.64 9.40 -14.24
N GLY A 79 1.37 8.72 -15.12
CA GLY A 79 2.84 8.69 -15.13
C GLY A 79 3.41 7.47 -14.42
N THR A 80 4.71 7.51 -14.12
CA THR A 80 5.42 6.43 -13.43
C THR A 80 5.61 6.79 -11.95
N VAL A 81 5.05 5.97 -11.08
CA VAL A 81 5.30 6.02 -9.62
C VAL A 81 6.20 4.86 -9.22
N HIS A 82 6.89 4.97 -8.09
CA HIS A 82 7.79 3.91 -7.63
C HIS A 82 7.35 3.41 -6.24
N SER A 83 7.47 2.10 -5.99
CA SER A 83 7.22 1.56 -4.65
C SER A 83 8.15 2.18 -3.61
N ALA A 84 7.65 2.33 -2.39
CA ALA A 84 8.41 2.88 -1.29
C ALA A 84 9.50 1.91 -0.78
N ASN A 85 10.60 2.46 -0.26
CA ASN A 85 11.56 1.68 0.51
C ASN A 85 10.99 1.41 1.91
N VAL A 86 10.62 0.16 2.19
CA VAL A 86 9.89 -0.16 3.42
C VAL A 86 10.76 0.01 4.65
N SER A 87 12.05 -0.36 4.58
CA SER A 87 12.99 -0.18 5.69
C SER A 87 13.14 1.29 6.08
N MET A 88 13.18 2.20 5.10
CA MET A 88 13.27 3.64 5.35
C MET A 88 11.94 4.22 5.86
N VAL A 89 10.81 3.75 5.35
CA VAL A 89 9.48 4.17 5.82
C VAL A 89 9.27 3.73 7.27
N ALA A 90 9.57 2.48 7.61
CA ALA A 90 9.43 1.95 8.95
C ALA A 90 10.32 2.69 9.98
N ALA A 91 11.51 3.14 9.57
CA ALA A 91 12.40 3.93 10.44
C ALA A 91 11.94 5.39 10.64
N LYS A 92 11.10 5.92 9.73
CA LYS A 92 10.74 7.35 9.69
C LYS A 92 9.41 7.67 10.36
N TYR A 93 8.47 6.72 10.40
CA TYR A 93 7.10 6.95 10.85
C TYR A 93 6.76 6.20 12.13
N GLU A 94 5.80 6.74 12.88
CA GLU A 94 5.32 6.13 14.12
C GLU A 94 4.52 4.85 13.81
N PRO A 95 4.67 3.77 14.60
CA PRO A 95 3.99 2.48 14.38
C PRO A 95 2.49 2.55 14.10
N ALA A 96 1.72 3.39 14.78
CA ALA A 96 0.28 3.50 14.53
C ALA A 96 -0.03 4.10 13.15
N LEU A 97 0.80 5.04 12.68
CA LEU A 97 0.66 5.59 11.33
C LEU A 97 1.02 4.53 10.27
N LEU A 98 2.04 3.72 10.54
CA LEU A 98 2.45 2.62 9.67
C LEU A 98 1.35 1.55 9.57
N GLU A 99 0.76 1.16 10.70
CA GLU A 99 -0.39 0.25 10.76
C GLU A 99 -1.58 0.79 9.96
N ALA A 100 -1.89 2.08 10.10
CA ALA A 100 -2.95 2.73 9.34
C ALA A 100 -2.67 2.71 7.83
N ALA A 101 -1.42 2.96 7.43
CA ALA A 101 -1.01 2.88 6.03
C ALA A 101 -1.14 1.44 5.47
N ILE A 102 -0.64 0.44 6.21
CA ILE A 102 -0.68 -0.98 5.81
C ILE A 102 -2.12 -1.47 5.67
N ARG A 103 -3.02 -1.02 6.55
CA ARG A 103 -4.45 -1.37 6.50
C ARG A 103 -5.26 -0.54 5.49
N GLY A 104 -4.60 0.28 4.68
CA GLY A 104 -5.24 1.11 3.67
C GLY A 104 -6.09 2.23 4.25
N GLN A 105 -5.98 2.53 5.55
CA GLN A 105 -6.73 3.57 6.22
C GLN A 105 -6.28 4.98 5.81
N LEU A 106 -5.14 5.11 5.12
CA LEU A 106 -4.64 6.36 4.55
C LEU A 106 -4.75 6.41 3.03
N SER A 107 -5.46 5.45 2.41
CA SER A 107 -5.60 5.38 0.94
C SER A 107 -6.26 6.63 0.33
N TYR A 108 -7.13 7.33 1.09
CA TYR A 108 -7.79 8.55 0.66
C TYR A 108 -6.88 9.80 0.63
N GLU A 109 -5.82 9.85 1.45
CA GLU A 109 -4.80 10.91 1.40
C GLU A 109 -3.93 10.80 0.14
N PHE A 110 -3.82 9.58 -0.39
CA PHE A 110 -3.12 9.28 -1.64
C PHE A 110 -4.09 9.07 -2.82
N GLN A 111 -5.36 9.52 -2.69
CA GLN A 111 -6.32 9.46 -3.78
C GLN A 111 -5.80 10.29 -4.96
N MET A 112 -5.42 9.59 -6.03
CA MET A 112 -4.87 10.20 -7.23
C MET A 112 -5.93 11.12 -7.85
N PRO A 113 -5.58 12.38 -8.21
CA PRO A 113 -6.54 13.29 -8.81
C PRO A 113 -7.12 12.65 -10.09
N PRO A 114 -8.43 12.79 -10.34
CA PRO A 114 -9.03 12.25 -11.55
C PRO A 114 -8.35 12.87 -12.78
N SER A 115 -8.25 12.07 -13.85
CA SER A 115 -7.65 12.45 -15.14
C SER A 115 -8.29 13.68 -15.81
N SER A 116 -9.37 14.22 -15.23
CA SER A 116 -10.06 15.43 -15.64
C SER A 116 -9.47 16.74 -15.09
N MET A 117 -8.38 16.70 -14.31
CA MET A 117 -7.67 17.91 -13.80
C MET A 117 -6.32 18.14 -14.49
N ARG A 118 -6.27 18.09 -15.83
CA ARG A 118 -5.18 18.68 -16.62
C ARG A 118 -5.63 19.98 -17.26
#